data_AF-A0A7W2INH9-F1
#
_entry.id   AF-A0A7W2INH9-F1
#
_cell.length_a   1.000
_cell.length_b   1.000
_cell.length_c   1.000
_cell.angle_alpha   90.00
_cell.angle_beta   90.00
_cell.angle_gamma   90.00
#
_symmetry.space_group_name_H-M   'P 1'
#
loop_
_entity.id
_entity.type
_entity.pdbx_description
1 polymer ?
#
loop_
_entity_poly.entity_id
_entity_poly.type
_entity_poly.pdbx_seq_one_letter_code
_entity_poly.pdbx_strand_id
1 'polypeptide(L)'
;AGNTHDAAAFAFTLDTTIATAGVALTTDTGVAGDGVTSQAALTFSAPDADATRVITVDGKQVASYDAASMTDGAHTVSITDT
;
A
#
# COMPACT_ATOMS: atom_id res chain seq x y z
N ALA A 1 -9.35 40.47 45.37
CA ALA A 1 -9.71 39.21 44.68
C ALA A 1 -9.06 39.23 43.30
N GLY A 2 -8.41 38.14 42.87
CA GLY A 2 -7.50 38.16 41.71
C GLY A 2 -7.12 36.76 41.21
N ASN A 3 -8.10 35.88 41.02
CA ASN A 3 -7.85 34.59 40.38
C ASN A 3 -8.14 34.76 38.88
N THR A 4 -7.08 34.94 38.09
CA THR A 4 -7.13 34.83 36.62
C THR A 4 -6.43 33.53 36.26
N HIS A 5 -7.09 32.66 35.51
CA HIS A 5 -6.48 31.45 34.95
C HIS A 5 -6.21 31.66 33.47
N ASP A 6 -5.05 31.22 33.00
CA ASP A 6 -4.70 31.21 31.58
C ASP A 6 -5.54 30.17 30.82
N ALA A 7 -6.00 30.55 29.63
CA ALA A 7 -6.67 29.62 28.73
C ALA A 7 -5.65 28.61 28.17
N ALA A 8 -5.85 27.33 28.45
CA ALA A 8 -5.11 26.26 27.79
C ALA A 8 -5.77 25.94 26.44
N ALA A 9 -4.98 25.97 25.36
CA ALA A 9 -5.43 25.57 24.03
C ALA A 9 -4.72 24.27 23.60
N PHE A 10 -5.46 23.37 22.96
CA PHE A 10 -4.94 22.15 22.35
C PHE A 10 -5.44 22.08 20.90
N ALA A 11 -4.52 21.93 19.97
CA ALA A 11 -4.83 21.80 18.56
C ALA A 11 -4.45 20.38 18.09
N PHE A 12 -5.34 19.77 17.31
CA PHE A 12 -5.07 18.52 16.59
C PHE A 12 -5.73 18.56 15.22
N THR A 13 -5.24 17.73 14.32
CA THR A 13 -5.84 17.48 13.02
C THR A 13 -6.32 16.03 13.02
N LEU A 14 -7.60 15.82 12.75
CA LEU A 14 -8.14 14.49 12.50
C LEU A 14 -8.08 14.24 11.00
N ASP A 15 -7.23 13.30 10.59
CA ASP A 15 -7.23 12.76 9.24
C ASP A 15 -8.00 11.42 9.27
N THR A 16 -9.08 11.33 8.50
CA THR A 16 -9.88 10.11 8.33
C THR A 16 -9.82 9.59 6.90
N THR A 17 -8.88 10.07 6.11
CA THR A 17 -8.72 9.66 4.72
C THR A 17 -7.73 8.51 4.65
N ILE A 18 -8.02 7.54 3.77
CA ILE A 18 -7.10 6.44 3.47
C ILE A 18 -6.35 6.80 2.19
N ALA A 19 -5.02 6.74 2.24
CA ALA A 19 -4.16 6.93 1.09
C ALA A 19 -4.42 5.85 0.02
N THR A 20 -4.26 6.22 -1.25
CA THR A 20 -4.42 5.25 -2.33
C THR A 20 -3.31 4.19 -2.28
N ALA A 21 -3.72 2.92 -2.25
CA ALA A 21 -2.80 1.80 -2.27
C ALA A 21 -2.12 1.67 -3.65
N GLY A 22 -0.79 1.54 -3.67
CA GLY A 22 0.03 1.42 -4.88
C GLY A 22 0.78 0.10 -4.98
N VAL A 23 0.84 -0.46 -6.19
CA VAL A 23 1.65 -1.65 -6.53
C VAL A 23 2.37 -1.39 -7.86
N ALA A 24 3.65 -1.79 -7.95
CA ALA A 24 4.44 -1.66 -9.16
C ALA A 24 5.54 -2.72 -9.24
N LEU A 25 5.97 -3.04 -10.47
CA LEU A 25 7.19 -3.83 -10.71
C LEU A 25 8.41 -3.11 -10.12
N THR A 26 9.24 -3.83 -9.38
CA THR A 26 10.54 -3.32 -8.93
C THR A 26 11.46 -3.05 -10.13
N THR A 27 11.38 -3.90 -11.15
CA THR A 27 12.10 -3.73 -12.40
C THR A 27 11.28 -4.32 -13.54
N ASP A 28 10.93 -3.46 -14.50
CA ASP A 28 10.35 -3.86 -15.77
C ASP A 28 11.48 -4.12 -16.76
N THR A 29 11.65 -5.38 -17.19
CA THR A 29 12.83 -5.82 -17.94
C THR A 29 12.53 -5.96 -19.42
N GLY A 30 13.48 -5.65 -20.29
CA GLY A 30 13.25 -5.72 -21.74
C GLY A 30 12.73 -4.39 -22.26
N VAL A 31 11.42 -4.25 -22.43
CA VAL A 31 10.81 -3.01 -22.96
C VAL A 31 10.21 -2.22 -21.81
N ALA A 32 10.70 -1.01 -21.59
CA ALA A 32 10.23 -0.19 -20.47
C ALA A 32 8.75 0.23 -20.65
N GLY A 33 7.94 -0.06 -19.63
CA GLY A 33 6.56 0.39 -19.53
C GLY A 33 5.56 -0.52 -20.25
N ASP A 34 5.97 -1.68 -20.76
CA ASP A 34 5.05 -2.68 -21.29
C ASP A 34 4.51 -3.65 -20.22
N GLY A 35 5.11 -3.64 -19.03
CA GLY A 35 4.71 -4.47 -17.90
C GLY A 35 5.11 -5.94 -18.02
N VAL A 36 5.99 -6.29 -18.97
CA VAL A 36 6.51 -7.63 -19.17
C VAL A 36 7.88 -7.74 -18.50
N THR A 37 7.99 -8.60 -17.48
CA THR A 37 9.22 -8.75 -16.71
C THR A 37 9.70 -10.19 -16.60
N SER A 38 11.01 -10.36 -16.48
CA SER A 38 11.65 -11.62 -16.07
C SER A 38 11.85 -11.71 -14.55
N GLN A 39 11.49 -10.65 -13.81
CA GLN A 39 11.63 -10.56 -12.37
C GLN A 39 10.29 -10.21 -11.72
N ALA A 40 9.67 -11.18 -11.05
CA ALA A 40 8.35 -11.01 -10.43
C ALA A 40 8.38 -10.16 -9.13
N ALA A 41 9.44 -9.39 -8.85
CA ALA A 41 9.50 -8.57 -7.65
C ALA A 41 8.57 -7.35 -7.77
N LEU A 42 7.77 -7.11 -6.73
CA LEU A 42 6.86 -5.97 -6.62
C LEU A 42 7.25 -5.06 -5.45
N THR A 43 6.97 -3.77 -5.62
CA THR A 43 6.96 -2.79 -4.54
C THR A 43 5.51 -2.41 -4.24
N PHE A 44 5.22 -2.22 -2.96
CA PHE A 44 3.91 -1.82 -2.46
C PHE A 44 4.03 -0.50 -1.69
N SER A 45 3.04 0.38 -1.77
CA SER A 45 2.97 1.55 -0.89
C SER A 45 2.89 1.13 0.57
N ALA A 46 3.28 1.97 1.53
CA ALA A 46 2.97 1.70 2.93
C ALA A 46 1.45 1.80 3.15
N PRO A 47 0.81 0.89 3.91
CA PRO A 47 -0.54 1.14 4.39
C PRO A 47 -0.53 2.26 5.42
N ASP A 48 -1.63 2.99 5.54
CA ASP A 48 -1.80 3.95 6.64
C ASP A 48 -1.80 3.23 7.99
N ALA A 49 -1.47 3.97 9.06
CA ALA A 49 -1.23 3.40 10.39
C ALA A 49 -2.40 2.55 10.93
N ASP A 50 -3.62 2.93 10.56
CA ASP A 50 -4.86 2.28 11.01
C ASP A 50 -5.55 1.46 9.90
N ALA A 51 -4.93 1.33 8.72
CA ALA A 51 -5.50 0.59 7.60
C ALA A 51 -5.20 -0.91 7.68
N THR A 52 -6.19 -1.74 7.34
CA THR A 52 -6.01 -3.18 7.10
C THR A 52 -5.76 -3.42 5.61
N ARG A 53 -4.64 -4.07 5.28
CA ARG A 53 -4.31 -4.43 3.90
C ARG A 53 -4.73 -5.84 3.53
N VAL A 54 -5.36 -5.96 2.36
CA VAL A 54 -5.62 -7.22 1.65
C VAL A 54 -4.80 -7.26 0.37
N ILE A 55 -4.10 -8.37 0.14
CA ILE A 55 -3.38 -8.65 -1.09
C ILE A 55 -4.09 -9.79 -1.82
N THR A 56 -4.39 -9.59 -3.10
CA THR A 56 -5.01 -10.59 -3.96
C THR A 56 -4.11 -10.85 -5.16
N VAL A 57 -3.78 -12.12 -5.40
CA VAL A 57 -2.99 -12.60 -6.53
C VAL A 57 -3.86 -13.55 -7.35
N ASP A 58 -4.03 -13.26 -8.64
CA ASP A 58 -4.86 -14.03 -9.56
C ASP A 58 -6.27 -14.34 -9.02
N GLY A 59 -6.86 -13.32 -8.39
CA GLY A 59 -8.20 -13.39 -7.79
C GLY A 59 -8.26 -14.10 -6.43
N LYS A 60 -7.14 -14.56 -5.87
CA LYS A 60 -7.08 -15.22 -4.56
C LYS A 60 -6.40 -14.34 -3.53
N GLN A 61 -7.03 -14.16 -2.38
CA GLN A 61 -6.42 -13.47 -1.25
C GLN A 61 -5.25 -14.29 -0.69
N VAL A 62 -4.12 -13.63 -0.45
CA VAL A 62 -2.90 -14.21 0.11
C VAL A 62 -2.48 -13.45 1.37
N ALA A 63 -1.77 -14.11 2.27
CA ALA A 63 -1.23 -13.48 3.47
C ALA A 63 -0.06 -12.53 3.16
N SER A 64 0.72 -12.84 2.11
CA SER A 64 1.79 -12.01 1.58
C SER A 64 2.04 -12.38 0.12
N TYR A 65 2.58 -11.44 -0.65
CA TYR A 65 3.02 -11.70 -2.01
C TYR A 65 4.38 -12.42 -2.00
N ASP A 66 4.47 -13.55 -2.71
CA ASP A 66 5.71 -14.31 -2.88
C ASP A 66 6.10 -14.37 -4.37
N ALA A 67 7.10 -13.57 -4.74
CA ALA A 67 7.62 -13.52 -6.10
C ALA A 67 8.20 -14.85 -6.59
N ALA A 68 8.72 -15.69 -5.68
CA ALA A 68 9.32 -16.98 -6.06
C ALA A 68 8.26 -18.05 -6.39
N SER A 69 7.01 -17.82 -5.98
CA SER A 69 5.88 -18.70 -6.31
C SER A 69 5.26 -18.41 -7.69
N MET A 70 5.66 -17.31 -8.33
CA MET A 70 5.15 -16.92 -9.64
C MET A 70 5.79 -17.76 -10.74
N THR A 71 5.00 -18.07 -11.76
CA THR A 71 5.42 -18.82 -12.95
C THR A 71 5.39 -17.94 -14.18
N ASP A 72 5.84 -18.45 -15.33
CA ASP A 72 5.65 -17.73 -16.59
C ASP A 72 4.16 -17.62 -16.94
N GLY A 73 3.75 -16.45 -17.43
CA GLY A 73 2.35 -16.16 -17.75
C GLY A 73 1.88 -14.80 -17.26
N ALA A 74 0.63 -14.48 -17.60
CA ALA A 74 -0.02 -13.26 -17.16
C ALA A 74 -0.52 -13.43 -15.72
N HIS A 75 -0.15 -12.49 -14.86
CA HIS A 75 -0.56 -12.44 -13.46
C HIS A 75 -1.23 -11.11 -13.13
N THR A 76 -2.14 -11.14 -12.17
CA THR A 76 -2.81 -9.95 -11.64
C THR A 76 -2.55 -9.85 -10.14
N VAL A 77 -2.11 -8.68 -9.69
CA VAL A 77 -1.93 -8.38 -8.27
C VAL A 77 -2.65 -7.09 -7.95
N SER A 78 -3.52 -7.15 -6.95
CA SER A 78 -4.22 -5.98 -6.43
C SER A 78 -4.04 -5.89 -4.92
N ILE A 79 -3.91 -4.67 -4.42
CA ILE A 79 -3.93 -4.39 -3.00
C ILE A 79 -5.11 -3.48 -2.67
N THR A 80 -5.76 -3.75 -1.54
CA THR A 80 -6.88 -2.97 -1.02
C THR A 80 -6.61 -2.66 0.44
N ASP A 81 -6.66 -1.37 0.78
CA ASP A 81 -6.55 -0.88 2.15
C ASP A 81 -7.93 -0.41 2.63
N THR A 82 -8.32 -0.79 3.84
CA THR A 82 -9.63 -0.48 4.46
C THR A 82 -9.49 -0.06 5.91
#